data_AF-A0AAD7Y9D3-F1
#
_entry.id   AF-A0AAD7Y9D3-F1
#
_cell.length_a   1.000
_cell.length_b   1.000
_cell.length_c   1.000
_cell.angle_alpha   90.00
_cell.angle_beta   90.00
_cell.angle_gamma   90.00
#
_symmetry.space_group_name_H-M   'P 1'
#
loop_
_entity.id
_entity.type
_entity.pdbx_description
1 polymer ?
#
loop_
_entity_poly.entity_id
_entity_poly.type
_entity_poly.pdbx_seq_one_letter_code
_entity_poly.pdbx_strand_id
1 'polypeptide(L)'
;MERSMLGVRRRDRIRNINIRKKTKIQDVTLKIKRLKWKWSGHMIRGKEKWNKILTQWYPREGNRKRGRQQKRWDDDIWQVAGKTWTRVARERSEWSRLEEAFANWQTDLQKVKKHQIYEKF
;
A
#
# COMPACT_ATOMS: atom_id res chain seq x y z
N MET A 1 0.82 6.27 -21.81
CA MET A 1 2.28 6.51 -21.75
C MET A 1 3.07 5.30 -22.21
N GLU A 2 3.11 4.17 -21.47
CA GLU A 2 3.98 3.01 -21.81
C GLU A 2 3.83 2.50 -23.26
N ARG A 3 2.58 2.44 -23.76
CA ARG A 3 2.29 2.08 -25.17
C ARG A 3 2.93 3.04 -26.17
N SER A 4 2.86 4.35 -25.89
CA SER A 4 3.41 5.39 -26.76
C SER A 4 4.93 5.33 -26.84
N MET A 5 5.60 4.96 -25.74
CA MET A 5 7.06 4.80 -25.69
C MET A 5 7.57 3.70 -26.64
N LEU A 6 6.72 2.71 -26.94
CA LEU A 6 7.03 1.60 -27.85
C LEU A 6 6.33 1.72 -29.20
N GLY A 7 5.64 2.84 -29.48
CA GLY A 7 4.85 3.01 -30.71
C GLY A 7 3.65 2.05 -30.86
N VAL A 8 3.25 1.35 -29.79
CA VAL A 8 2.20 0.31 -29.82
C VAL A 8 0.81 0.95 -29.76
N ARG A 9 -0.05 0.59 -30.71
CA ARG A 9 -1.44 1.03 -30.78
C ARG A 9 -2.36 0.03 -30.06
N ARG A 10 -3.59 0.45 -29.72
CA ARG A 10 -4.58 -0.45 -29.12
C ARG A 10 -4.99 -1.59 -30.06
N ARG A 11 -4.88 -1.38 -31.39
CA ARG A 11 -5.20 -2.39 -32.43
C ARG A 11 -4.29 -3.62 -32.37
N ASP A 12 -3.05 -3.44 -31.91
CA ASP A 12 -2.05 -4.51 -31.84
C ASP A 12 -2.39 -5.57 -30.78
N ARG A 13 -3.41 -5.30 -29.93
CA ARG A 13 -3.93 -6.20 -28.87
C ARG A 13 -2.83 -6.80 -27.96
N ILE A 14 -1.69 -6.12 -27.85
CA ILE A 14 -0.58 -6.54 -26.99
C ILE A 14 -0.98 -6.36 -25.53
N ARG A 15 -0.86 -7.46 -24.77
CA ARG A 15 -1.11 -7.47 -23.32
C ARG A 15 -0.15 -6.53 -22.59
N ASN A 16 -0.65 -5.83 -21.58
CA ASN A 16 0.14 -4.89 -20.77
C ASN A 16 1.36 -5.57 -20.10
N ILE A 17 1.26 -6.85 -19.76
CA ILE A 17 2.37 -7.61 -19.16
C ILE A 17 3.59 -7.67 -20.10
N ASN A 18 3.36 -7.81 -21.41
CA ASN A 18 4.43 -7.87 -22.40
C ASN A 18 5.06 -6.49 -22.62
N ILE A 19 4.24 -5.44 -22.59
CA ILE A 19 4.69 -4.04 -22.69
C ILE A 19 5.59 -3.71 -21.49
N ARG A 20 5.15 -4.05 -20.27
CA ARG A 20 5.93 -3.82 -19.03
C ARG A 20 7.24 -4.60 -18.99
N LYS A 21 7.26 -5.85 -19.49
CA LYS A 21 8.51 -6.63 -19.63
C LYS A 21 9.54 -5.92 -20.52
N LYS A 22 9.08 -5.27 -21.60
CA LYS A 22 9.96 -4.51 -22.52
C LYS A 22 10.40 -3.17 -21.95
N THR A 23 9.49 -2.40 -21.36
CA THR A 23 9.82 -1.07 -20.82
C THR A 23 10.58 -1.12 -19.49
N LYS A 24 10.52 -2.24 -18.76
CA LYS A 24 11.09 -2.41 -17.41
C LYS A 24 10.60 -1.35 -16.41
N ILE A 25 9.48 -0.69 -16.71
CA ILE A 25 8.90 0.33 -15.83
C ILE A 25 8.33 -0.36 -14.60
N GLN A 26 8.74 0.11 -13.42
CA GLN A 26 8.20 -0.37 -12.15
C GLN A 26 6.72 -0.05 -12.05
N ASP A 27 5.95 -0.96 -11.44
CA ASP A 27 4.54 -0.70 -11.20
C ASP A 27 4.37 0.53 -10.30
N VAL A 28 3.67 1.54 -10.83
CA VAL A 28 3.42 2.81 -10.13
C VAL A 28 2.72 2.55 -8.79
N THR A 29 1.86 1.54 -8.71
CA THR A 29 1.15 1.19 -7.48
C THR A 29 2.13 0.70 -6.39
N LEU A 30 3.14 -0.09 -6.76
CA LEU A 30 4.19 -0.54 -5.86
C LEU A 30 5.00 0.65 -5.35
N LYS A 31 5.36 1.57 -6.24
CA LYS A 31 6.11 2.78 -5.90
C LYS A 31 5.32 3.66 -4.93
N ILE A 32 4.03 3.89 -5.19
CA ILE A 32 3.14 4.66 -4.30
C ILE A 32 3.08 4.02 -2.92
N LYS A 33 2.94 2.68 -2.82
CA LYS A 33 2.92 1.97 -1.53
C LYS A 33 4.21 2.14 -0.75
N ARG A 34 5.36 1.92 -1.40
CA ARG A 34 6.68 2.12 -0.77
C ARG A 34 6.86 3.55 -0.29
N LEU A 35 6.46 4.54 -1.09
CA LEU A 35 6.50 5.94 -0.70
C LEU A 35 5.60 6.23 0.50
N LYS A 36 4.37 5.71 0.50
CA LYS A 36 3.45 5.81 1.64
C LYS A 36 4.08 5.25 2.92
N TRP A 37 4.70 4.07 2.83
CA TRP A 37 5.39 3.42 3.95
C TRP A 37 6.59 4.24 4.47
N LYS A 38 7.44 4.72 3.56
CA LYS A 38 8.59 5.56 3.93
C LYS A 38 8.15 6.88 4.57
N TRP A 39 7.11 7.49 4.01
CA TRP A 39 6.56 8.75 4.51
C TRP A 39 5.95 8.59 5.90
N SER A 40 5.18 7.53 6.17
CA SER A 40 4.61 7.30 7.50
C SER A 40 5.68 7.05 8.57
N GLY A 41 6.73 6.29 8.24
CA GLY A 41 7.89 6.15 9.13
C GLY A 41 8.63 7.47 9.36
N HIS A 42 8.83 8.27 8.31
CA HIS A 42 9.44 9.59 8.40
C HIS A 42 8.61 10.52 9.29
N MET A 43 7.29 10.58 9.08
CA MET A 43 6.35 11.38 9.85
C MET A 43 6.41 11.06 11.35
N ILE A 44 6.45 9.77 11.74
CA ILE A 44 6.53 9.37 13.15
C ILE A 44 7.87 9.78 13.80
N ARG A 45 8.97 9.69 13.06
CA ARG A 45 10.31 10.03 13.55
C ARG A 45 10.64 11.52 13.44
N GLY A 46 9.93 12.27 12.58
CA GLY A 46 10.14 13.70 12.35
C GLY A 46 9.82 14.55 13.58
N LYS A 47 10.33 15.78 13.61
CA LYS A 47 10.02 16.75 14.69
C LYS A 47 8.69 17.49 14.47
N GLU A 48 8.10 17.38 13.29
CA GLU A 48 6.92 18.14 12.89
C GLU A 48 5.66 17.67 13.64
N LYS A 49 5.20 18.54 14.55
CA LYS A 49 4.13 18.23 15.50
C LYS A 49 2.76 18.11 14.83
N TRP A 50 2.49 18.93 13.81
CA TRP A 50 1.19 18.97 13.11
C TRP A 50 0.86 17.69 12.36
N ASN A 51 1.80 17.15 11.59
CA ASN A 51 1.61 15.91 10.84
C ASN A 51 1.32 14.72 11.78
N LYS A 52 1.97 14.67 12.95
CA LYS A 52 1.70 13.67 13.97
C LYS A 52 0.32 13.83 14.58
N ILE A 53 -0.06 15.06 14.94
CA ILE A 53 -1.38 15.35 15.53
C ILE A 53 -2.49 14.95 14.58
N LEU A 54 -2.44 15.40 13.32
CA LEU A 54 -3.47 15.09 12.32
C LEU A 54 -3.59 13.58 12.06
N THR A 55 -2.47 12.87 12.04
CA THR A 55 -2.47 11.44 11.69
C THR A 55 -2.74 10.53 12.90
N GLN A 56 -2.31 10.93 14.10
CA GLN A 56 -2.69 10.26 15.36
C GLN A 56 -4.06 10.69 15.87
N TRP A 57 -4.73 11.64 15.19
CA TRP A 57 -6.09 12.03 15.51
C TRP A 57 -7.03 10.84 15.31
N TYR A 58 -7.34 10.21 16.44
CA TYR A 58 -8.11 8.99 16.50
C TYR A 58 -9.39 9.29 17.29
N PRO A 59 -10.56 9.33 16.64
CA PRO A 59 -11.82 9.26 17.38
C PRO A 59 -11.87 7.86 17.99
N ARG A 60 -11.50 7.77 19.27
CA ARG A 60 -11.38 6.52 20.04
C ARG A 60 -12.71 5.80 20.20
N GLU A 61 -13.80 6.54 20.05
CA GLU A 61 -15.15 6.09 20.27
C GLU A 61 -16.04 6.52 19.10
N GLY A 62 -16.78 5.57 18.54
CA GLY A 62 -17.82 5.81 17.54
C GLY A 62 -17.65 5.05 16.23
N ASN A 63 -18.74 4.48 15.77
CA ASN A 63 -18.86 3.99 14.40
C ASN A 63 -18.85 5.16 13.42
N ARG A 64 -18.27 4.97 12.23
CA ARG A 64 -18.38 5.98 11.17
C ARG A 64 -19.83 6.16 10.77
N LYS A 65 -20.23 7.42 10.54
CA LYS A 65 -21.57 7.74 10.03
C LYS A 65 -21.85 6.95 8.74
N ARG A 66 -23.11 6.52 8.59
CA ARG A 66 -23.60 5.82 7.40
C ARG A 66 -23.21 6.62 6.14
N GLY A 67 -22.71 5.91 5.12
CA GLY A 67 -22.25 6.50 3.85
C GLY A 67 -20.76 6.88 3.80
N ARG A 68 -20.03 6.94 4.93
CA ARG A 68 -18.57 7.11 4.89
C ARG A 68 -17.87 5.76 4.68
N GLN A 69 -16.75 5.79 3.95
CA GLN A 69 -15.91 4.61 3.79
C GLN A 69 -15.44 4.09 5.16
N GLN A 70 -15.58 2.77 5.34
CA GLN A 70 -15.20 2.11 6.59
C GLN A 70 -13.68 2.22 6.82
N LYS A 71 -12.87 1.99 5.77
CA LYS A 71 -11.42 1.99 5.84
C LYS A 71 -10.82 3.38 6.10
N ARG A 72 -9.80 3.44 6.95
CA ARG A 72 -8.96 4.60 7.23
C ARG A 72 -7.67 4.55 6.42
N TRP A 73 -6.99 5.69 6.40
CA TRP A 73 -5.69 5.79 5.74
C TRP A 73 -4.62 4.92 6.41
N ASP A 74 -4.69 4.74 7.73
CA ASP A 74 -3.73 3.95 8.52
C ASP A 74 -4.10 2.47 8.64
N ASP A 75 -5.30 2.05 8.21
CA ASP A 75 -5.76 0.66 8.31
C ASP A 75 -4.87 -0.31 7.52
N ASP A 76 -4.34 0.10 6.37
CA ASP A 76 -3.42 -0.73 5.61
C ASP A 76 -2.05 -0.85 6.29
N ILE A 77 -1.60 0.20 6.98
CA ILE A 77 -0.40 0.16 7.80
C ILE A 77 -0.60 -0.75 9.01
N TRP A 78 -1.76 -0.63 9.67
CA TRP A 78 -2.14 -1.47 10.80
C TRP A 78 -2.14 -2.95 10.39
N GLN A 79 -2.68 -3.30 9.22
CA GLN A 79 -2.70 -4.69 8.77
C GLN A 79 -1.31 -5.36 8.74
N VAL A 80 -0.24 -4.59 8.52
CA VAL A 80 1.14 -5.10 8.40
C VAL A 80 1.93 -4.92 9.69
N ALA A 81 1.89 -3.74 10.32
CA ALA A 81 2.71 -3.41 11.50
C ALA A 81 1.96 -3.47 12.84
N GLY A 82 0.67 -3.83 12.84
CA GLY A 82 -0.13 -3.99 14.06
C GLY A 82 -0.68 -2.68 14.64
N LYS A 83 -1.48 -2.78 15.71
CA LYS A 83 -2.18 -1.64 16.34
C LYS A 83 -1.20 -0.57 16.84
N THR A 84 -0.03 -1.01 17.26
CA THR A 84 1.06 -0.17 17.78
C THR A 84 2.11 0.15 16.72
N TRP A 85 1.72 0.22 15.44
CA TRP A 85 2.64 0.49 14.33
C TRP A 85 3.45 1.78 14.51
N THR A 86 2.92 2.77 15.24
CA THR A 86 3.66 4.00 15.57
C THR A 86 4.89 3.76 16.45
N ARG A 87 4.87 2.72 17.29
CA ARG A 87 6.05 2.28 18.06
C ARG A 87 7.05 1.59 17.14
N VAL A 88 6.57 0.67 16.30
CA VAL A 88 7.39 -0.03 15.30
C VAL A 88 8.06 0.96 14.34
N ALA A 89 7.34 1.98 13.91
CA ALA A 89 7.83 3.02 13.01
C ALA A 89 8.94 3.90 13.63
N ARG A 90 9.11 3.93 14.95
CA ARG A 90 10.26 4.62 15.57
C ARG A 90 11.56 3.91 15.26
N GLU A 91 11.53 2.58 15.22
CA GLU A 91 12.68 1.76 14.87
C GLU A 91 12.84 1.67 13.35
N ARG A 92 13.90 2.29 12.82
CA ARG A 92 14.09 2.41 11.36
C ARG A 92 14.37 1.04 10.70
N SER A 93 15.11 0.16 11.36
CA SER A 93 15.44 -1.20 10.90
C SER A 93 14.18 -2.02 10.70
N GLU A 94 13.38 -2.18 11.76
CA GLU A 94 12.13 -2.93 11.74
C GLU A 94 11.11 -2.33 10.76
N TRP A 95 11.03 -0.99 10.71
CA TRP A 95 10.20 -0.32 9.73
C TRP A 95 10.62 -0.62 8.29
N SER A 96 11.92 -0.63 7.99
CA SER A 96 12.43 -0.94 6.65
C SER A 96 12.18 -2.40 6.28
N ARG A 97 12.30 -3.32 7.24
CA ARG A 97 12.08 -4.75 7.05
C ARG A 97 10.66 -5.06 6.57
N LEU A 98 9.67 -4.35 7.12
CA LEU A 98 8.25 -4.54 6.79
C LEU A 98 7.82 -3.86 5.48
N GLU A 99 8.70 -3.08 4.82
CA GLU A 99 8.36 -2.35 3.60
C GLU A 99 7.93 -3.29 2.46
N GLU A 100 8.62 -4.42 2.28
CA GLU A 100 8.28 -5.40 1.23
C GLU A 100 6.94 -6.08 1.49
N ALA A 101 6.68 -6.46 2.74
CA ALA A 101 5.41 -7.02 3.17
C ALA A 101 4.26 -6.04 2.89
N PHE A 102 4.44 -4.75 3.21
CA PHE A 102 3.45 -3.72 2.90
C PHE A 102 3.28 -3.46 1.40
N ALA A 103 4.34 -3.54 0.61
CA ALA A 103 4.23 -3.34 -0.82
C ALA A 103 3.39 -4.45 -1.49
N ASN A 104 3.49 -5.68 -0.97
CA ASN A 104 2.88 -6.89 -1.54
C ASN A 104 1.60 -7.39 -0.83
N TRP A 105 1.21 -6.83 0.33
CA TRP A 105 0.11 -7.38 1.15
C TRP A 105 -1.22 -7.62 0.40
N GLN A 106 -1.59 -6.70 -0.50
CA GLN A 106 -2.82 -6.83 -1.30
C GLN A 106 -2.77 -8.00 -2.27
N THR A 107 -1.60 -8.27 -2.86
CA THR A 107 -1.44 -9.42 -3.75
C THR A 107 -1.50 -10.72 -2.96
N ASP A 108 -1.02 -10.73 -1.72
CA ASP A 108 -1.06 -11.91 -0.87
C ASP A 108 -2.48 -12.20 -0.37
N LEU A 109 -3.25 -11.18 -0.02
CA LEU A 109 -4.68 -11.35 0.28
C LEU A 109 -5.51 -11.83 -0.91
N GLN A 110 -5.19 -11.37 -2.13
CA GLN A 110 -5.86 -11.85 -3.33
C GLN A 110 -5.56 -13.33 -3.59
N LYS A 111 -4.31 -13.77 -3.35
CA LYS A 111 -3.92 -15.19 -3.46
C LYS A 111 -4.65 -16.06 -2.44
N VAL A 112 -4.68 -15.64 -1.17
CA VAL A 112 -5.36 -16.37 -0.09
C VAL A 112 -6.86 -16.53 -0.38
N LYS A 113 -7.54 -15.45 -0.76
CA LYS A 113 -8.96 -15.51 -1.13
C LYS A 113 -9.20 -16.42 -2.34
N LYS A 114 -8.33 -16.35 -3.34
CA LYS A 114 -8.41 -17.19 -4.53
C LYS A 114 -8.25 -18.67 -4.17
N HIS A 115 -7.30 -19.01 -3.31
CA HIS A 115 -7.08 -20.39 -2.84
C HIS A 115 -8.28 -20.95 -2.06
N GLN A 116 -8.83 -20.17 -1.13
CA GLN A 116 -10.03 -20.55 -0.36
C GLN A 116 -11.29 -20.78 -1.23
N ILE A 117 -11.34 -20.22 -2.45
CA ILE A 117 -12.44 -20.47 -3.39
C ILE A 117 -12.28 -21.82 -4.08
N TYR A 118 -11.04 -22.24 -4.38
CA TYR A 118 -10.76 -23.53 -5.04
C TYR A 118 -10.76 -24.73 -4.08
N GLU A 119 -10.58 -24.51 -2.77
CA GLU A 119 -10.70 -25.58 -1.75
C GLU A 119 -12.15 -25.80 -1.27
N LYS A 120 -13.10 -24.97 -1.71
CA LYS A 120 -14.53 -25.10 -1.38
C LYS A 120 -15.34 -25.85 -2.43
N PHE A 121 -14.67 -26.48 -3.40
CA PHE A 121 -15.21 -27.40 -4.40
C PHE A 121 -14.26 -28.58 -4.53
#